data_AF-A0A178X4H9-F1
#
_entry.id   AF-A0A178X4H9-F1
#
_cell.length_a   1.000
_cell.length_b   1.000
_cell.length_c   1.000
_cell.angle_alpha   90.00
_cell.angle_beta   90.00
_cell.angle_gamma   90.00
#
_symmetry.space_group_name_H-M   'P 1'
#
loop_
_entity.id
_entity.type
_entity.pdbx_description
1 polymer ?
#
loop_
_entity_poly.entity_id
_entity_poly.type
_entity_poly.pdbx_seq_one_letter_code
_entity_poly.pdbx_strand_id
1 'polypeptide(L)' 'MTLAEVTDSALKEQVMRAYPEEVPRGAPMFAQAGIVSGPDPDAFASAADRVAVFEILARTA' A
#
# COMPACT_ATOMS: atom_id res chain seq x y z
N MET A 1 1.95 -9.14 18.46
CA MET A 1 1.62 -8.59 17.14
C MET A 1 1.91 -9.63 16.10
N THR A 2 1.03 -9.81 15.14
CA THR A 2 1.21 -10.66 13.96
C THR A 2 0.88 -9.85 12.72
N LEU A 3 1.46 -10.23 11.59
CA LEU A 3 1.15 -9.65 10.28
C LEU A 3 0.37 -10.68 9.48
N ALA A 4 -0.79 -10.30 8.95
CA ALA A 4 -1.55 -11.10 8.01
C ALA A 4 -1.42 -10.45 6.62
N GLU A 5 -0.97 -11.22 5.62
CA GLU A 5 -0.96 -10.71 4.25
C GLU A 5 -2.40 -10.55 3.74
N VAL A 6 -2.69 -9.40 3.15
CA VAL A 6 -3.97 -9.13 2.51
C VAL A 6 -3.97 -9.76 1.14
N THR A 7 -4.82 -10.77 0.93
CA THR A 7 -4.97 -11.46 -0.36
C THR A 7 -6.13 -10.95 -1.21
N ASP A 8 -7.03 -10.14 -0.64
CA ASP A 8 -8.13 -9.51 -1.35
C ASP A 8 -7.59 -8.36 -2.23
N SER A 9 -7.72 -8.51 -3.55
CA SER A 9 -7.18 -7.54 -4.52
C SER A 9 -7.86 -6.17 -4.41
N ALA A 10 -9.18 -6.12 -4.17
CA ALA A 10 -9.91 -4.86 -4.05
C ALA A 10 -9.48 -4.10 -2.79
N LEU A 11 -9.24 -4.82 -1.69
CA LEU A 11 -8.69 -4.21 -0.47
C LEU A 11 -7.26 -3.70 -0.69
N LYS A 12 -6.41 -4.46 -1.40
CA LYS A 12 -5.06 -4.00 -1.75
C LYS A 12 -5.09 -2.70 -2.57
N GLU A 13 -5.95 -2.65 -3.59
CA GLU A 13 -6.13 -1.44 -4.41
C GLU A 13 -6.59 -0.24 -3.57
N GLN A 14 -7.54 -0.45 -2.66
CA GLN A 14 -8.04 0.60 -1.78
C GLN A 14 -6.95 1.16 -0.86
N VAL A 15 -6.18 0.27 -0.21
CA VAL A 15 -5.08 0.67 0.69
C VAL A 15 -4.01 1.43 -0.10
N MET A 16 -3.64 0.92 -1.28
CA MET A 16 -2.65 1.56 -2.12
C MET A 16 -3.11 2.92 -2.62
N ARG A 17 -4.38 3.07 -3.04
CA ARG A 17 -4.95 4.37 -3.45
C ARG A 17 -4.84 5.42 -2.34
N ALA A 18 -5.09 5.04 -1.09
CA ALA A 18 -5.03 5.95 0.05
C ALA A 18 -3.60 6.32 0.47
N TYR A 19 -2.63 5.44 0.21
CA TYR A 19 -1.25 5.58 0.69
C TYR A 19 -0.59 6.94 0.40
N PRO A 20 -0.60 7.50 -0.83
CA PRO A 20 0.08 8.75 -1.10
C PRO A 20 -0.50 9.97 -0.35
N GLU A 21 -1.78 9.90 0.03
CA GLU A 21 -2.46 10.96 0.79
C GLU A 21 -2.19 10.83 2.29
N GLU A 22 -2.27 9.61 2.84
CA GLU A 22 -2.07 9.33 4.26
C GLU A 22 -0.59 9.27 4.67
N VAL A 23 0.29 8.92 3.72
CA VAL A 23 1.74 8.75 3.93
C VAL A 23 2.54 9.58 2.91
N PRO A 24 2.37 10.92 2.87
CA PRO A 24 2.93 11.76 1.82
C PRO A 24 4.47 11.78 1.82
N ARG A 25 5.09 11.52 2.98
CA ARG A 25 6.55 11.41 3.11
C ARG A 25 7.11 10.07 2.64
N GLY A 26 6.27 9.02 2.63
CA GLY A 26 6.64 7.67 2.18
C GLY A 26 6.44 7.47 0.69
N ALA A 27 5.42 8.12 0.10
CA ALA A 27 5.06 7.97 -1.31
C ALA A 27 6.22 8.14 -2.32
N PRO A 28 7.18 9.09 -2.15
CA PRO A 28 8.30 9.26 -3.07
C PRO A 28 9.19 8.01 -3.20
N MET A 29 9.25 7.15 -2.17
CA MET A 29 10.05 5.92 -2.20
C MET A 29 9.54 4.94 -3.25
N PHE A 30 8.21 4.85 -3.47
CA PHE A 30 7.63 3.97 -4.47
C PHE A 30 8.03 4.37 -5.90
N ALA A 31 8.15 5.68 -6.14
CA ALA A 31 8.63 6.21 -7.42
C ALA A 31 10.13 5.93 -7.61
N GLN A 32 10.94 6.13 -6.57
CA GLN A 32 12.37 5.80 -6.60
C GLN A 32 12.63 4.29 -6.82
N ALA A 33 11.74 3.44 -6.31
CA ALA A 33 11.77 2.00 -6.53
C ALA A 33 11.19 1.56 -7.88
N GLY A 34 10.68 2.47 -8.72
CA GLY A 34 10.11 2.16 -10.03
C GLY A 34 8.74 1.45 -9.97
N ILE A 35 8.06 1.49 -8.83
CA ILE A 35 6.75 0.85 -8.62
C ILE A 35 5.64 1.71 -9.23
N VAL A 36 5.72 3.02 -9.04
CA VAL A 36 4.78 4.02 -9.57
C VAL A 36 5.54 5.14 -10.29
N SER A 37 4.85 5.92 -11.13
CA SER A 37 5.43 7.07 -11.83
C SER A 37 5.47 8.36 -10.98
N GLY A 38 4.68 8.43 -9.90
CA GLY A 38 4.58 9.61 -9.03
C GLY A 38 3.57 9.40 -7.89
N PRO A 39 3.37 10.39 -6.99
CA PRO A 39 2.50 10.30 -5.81
C PRO A 39 1.00 10.47 -6.14
N ASP A 40 0.54 9.87 -7.24
CA ASP A 40 -0.84 9.92 -7.69
C ASP A 40 -1.64 8.71 -7.13
N PRO A 41 -2.82 8.93 -6.51
CA PRO A 41 -3.64 7.84 -5.96
C PRO A 41 -3.96 6.70 -6.93
N ASP A 42 -4.27 6.99 -8.19
CA ASP A 42 -4.61 5.98 -9.20
C ASP A 42 -3.37 5.26 -9.74
N ALA A 43 -2.22 5.93 -9.78
CA ALA A 43 -0.93 5.28 -10.06
C ALA A 43 -0.58 4.24 -8.96
N PHE A 44 -0.86 4.56 -7.69
CA PHE A 44 -0.68 3.61 -6.58
C PHE A 44 -1.67 2.45 -6.64
N ALA A 45 -2.96 2.73 -6.88
CA ALA A 45 -3.99 1.70 -7.02
C ALA A 45 -3.62 0.70 -8.12
N SER A 46 -3.21 1.20 -9.29
CA SER A 46 -2.77 0.38 -10.43
C SER A 46 -1.50 -0.44 -10.17
N ALA A 47 -0.76 -0.12 -9.10
CA ALA A 47 0.43 -0.85 -8.68
C ALA A 47 0.16 -1.91 -7.60
N ALA A 48 -1.08 -2.05 -7.13
CA ALA A 48 -1.41 -2.88 -5.97
C ALA A 48 -1.00 -4.35 -6.10
N ASP A 49 -1.07 -4.93 -7.30
CA ASP A 49 -0.63 -6.32 -7.52
C ASP A 49 0.88 -6.51 -7.40
N ARG A 50 1.66 -5.44 -7.42
CA ARG A 50 3.12 -5.45 -7.29
C ARG A 50 3.60 -5.15 -5.87
N VAL A 51 2.66 -4.93 -4.93
CA VAL A 51 2.95 -4.53 -3.55
C VAL A 51 2.29 -5.49 -2.59
N ALA A 52 3.07 -6.03 -1.65
CA ALA A 52 2.54 -6.81 -0.54
C ALA A 52 1.94 -5.84 0.50
N VAL A 53 0.68 -6.07 0.87
CA VAL A 53 -0.03 -5.31 1.90
C VAL A 53 -0.27 -6.23 3.08
N PHE A 54 0.04 -5.77 4.29
CA PHE A 54 -0.13 -6.54 5.52
C PHE A 54 -1.04 -5.81 6.49
N GLU A 55 -2.01 -6.53 7.04
CA GLU A 55 -2.79 -6.09 8.20
C GLU A 55 -1.99 -6.38 9.48
N ILE A 56 -1.95 -5.39 10.39
CA ILE A 56 -1.32 -5.54 11.70
C ILE A 56 -2.36 -6.02 12.70
N LEU A 57 -2.23 -7.27 13.13
CA LEU A 57 -3.09 -7.86 14.16
C LEU A 57 -2.42 -7.70 15.54
N ALA A 58 -3.08 -6.94 16.42
CA ALA A 58 -2.69 -6.84 17.82
C ALA A 58 -2.90 -8.19 18.51
N ARG A 59 -2.00 -8.55 19.44
CA ARG A 59 -2.24 -9.70 20.31
C ARG A 59 -3.06 -9.20 21.49
N THR A 60 -4.32 -9.60 21.57
CA THR A 60 -5.13 -9.37 22.78
C THR A 60 -4.55 -10.22 23.91
N ALA A 61 -4.38 -9.60 25.08
CA ALA A 61 -3.90 -10.26 26.30
C ALA A 61 -4.99 -11.13 26.94
#